data_AF-A0A931WJR8-F1
#
_entry.id   AF-A0A931WJR8-F1
#
_cell.length_a   1.000
_cell.length_b   1.000
_cell.length_c   1.000
_cell.angle_alpha   90.00
_cell.angle_beta   90.00
_cell.angle_gamma   90.00
#
_symmetry.space_group_name_H-M   'P 1'
#
loop_
_entity.id
_entity.type
_entity.pdbx_description
1 polymer ?
#
loop_
_entity_poly.entity_id
_entity_poly.type
_entity_poly.pdbx_seq_one_letter_code
_entity_poly.pdbx_strand_id
1 'polypeptide(L)' 'MIGQMVRRIVKQKRLSIRQLAKRMRSSVSQVQRLMSDANVSIDALARFAAATGKKLSIQIK' A
#
# COMPACT_ATOMS: atom_id res chain seq x y z
N MET A 1 -6.99 10.26 -4.05
CA MET A 1 -7.41 8.99 -3.41
C MET A 1 -6.19 8.12 -3.19
N ILE A 2 -6.05 7.51 -2.02
CA ILE A 2 -4.84 6.80 -1.57
C ILE A 2 -4.59 5.55 -2.43
N GLY A 3 -5.64 4.85 -2.84
CA GLY A 3 -5.58 3.65 -3.67
C GLY A 3 -5.02 3.90 -5.06
N GLN A 4 -5.29 5.07 -5.66
CA GLN A 4 -4.62 5.47 -6.91
C GLN A 4 -3.12 5.67 -6.72
N MET A 5 -2.70 6.26 -5.59
CA MET A 5 -1.28 6.44 -5.25
C MET A 5 -0.59 5.09 -5.03
N VAL A 6 -1.23 4.18 -4.29
CA VAL A 6 -0.78 2.80 -4.08
C VAL A 6 -0.59 2.10 -5.43
N ARG A 7 -1.59 2.13 -6.32
CA ARG A 7 -1.51 1.52 -7.67
C ARG A 7 -0.34 2.07 -8.48
N ARG A 8 -0.14 3.39 -8.46
CA ARG A 8 0.97 4.05 -9.17
C ARG A 8 2.33 3.57 -8.66
N ILE A 9 2.52 3.52 -7.35
CA ILE A 9 3.78 3.07 -6.73
C ILE A 9 4.04 1.59 -7.04
N VAL A 10 3.01 0.74 -6.96
CA VAL A 10 3.11 -0.69 -7.29
C VAL A 10 3.56 -0.88 -8.74
N LYS A 11 2.95 -0.14 -9.69
CA LYS A 11 3.34 -0.16 -11.10
C LYS A 11 4.78 0.32 -11.32
N GLN A 12 5.19 1.42 -10.67
CA GLN A 12 6.55 1.95 -10.76
C GLN A 12 7.61 0.97 -10.25
N LYS A 13 7.31 0.26 -9.15
CA LYS A 13 8.21 -0.73 -8.56
C LYS A 13 8.15 -2.10 -9.23
N ARG A 14 7.31 -2.28 -10.27
CA ARG A 14 7.05 -3.55 -10.97
C ARG A 14 6.75 -4.70 -10.00
N LEU A 15 6.01 -4.41 -8.92
CA LEU A 15 5.66 -5.40 -7.90
C LEU A 15 4.32 -6.07 -8.26
N SER A 16 4.27 -7.40 -8.16
CA SER A 16 2.98 -8.09 -8.17
C SER A 16 2.27 -7.94 -6.82
N ILE A 17 0.94 -8.08 -6.80
CA ILE A 17 0.15 -8.04 -5.56
C ILE A 17 0.64 -9.10 -4.56
N ARG A 18 1.00 -10.29 -5.04
CA ARG A 18 1.54 -11.37 -4.19
C ARG A 18 2.90 -11.00 -3.57
N GLN A 19 3.80 -10.40 -4.36
CA GLN A 19 5.10 -9.94 -3.86
C GLN A 19 4.93 -8.83 -2.83
N LEU A 20 4.02 -7.88 -3.08
CA LEU A 20 3.74 -6.81 -2.14
C LEU A 20 3.14 -7.34 -0.84
N ALA A 21 2.17 -8.25 -0.92
CA ALA A 21 1.57 -8.90 0.25
C ALA A 21 2.64 -9.59 1.12
N LYS A 22 3.58 -10.32 0.48
CA LYS A 22 4.71 -10.95 1.16
C LYS A 22 5.61 -9.93 1.86
N ARG A 23 5.95 -8.81 1.18
CA ARG A 23 6.78 -7.74 1.76
C ARG A 23 6.09 -7.01 2.91
N MET A 24 4.78 -6.81 2.80
CA MET A 24 3.95 -6.19 3.83
C MET A 24 3.65 -7.12 5.01
N ARG A 25 4.03 -8.41 4.93
CA ARG A 25 3.61 -9.46 5.87
C ARG A 25 2.10 -9.43 6.10
N SER A 26 1.36 -9.41 4.99
CA SER A 26 -0.08 -9.14 4.94
C SER A 26 -0.76 -10.05 3.93
N SER A 27 -2.10 -10.15 3.99
CA SER A 27 -2.88 -10.91 3.01
C SER A 27 -3.00 -10.16 1.67
N VAL A 28 -3.20 -10.93 0.59
CA VAL A 28 -3.50 -10.39 -0.75
C VAL A 28 -4.76 -9.51 -0.73
N SER A 29 -5.78 -9.93 0.01
CA SER A 29 -7.04 -9.18 0.15
C SER A 29 -6.83 -7.82 0.80
N GLN A 30 -5.92 -7.71 1.78
CA GLN A 30 -5.59 -6.44 2.41
C GLN A 30 -4.84 -5.50 1.45
N VAL A 31 -3.99 -6.04 0.57
CA VAL A 31 -3.36 -5.25 -0.49
C VAL A 31 -4.38 -4.76 -1.53
N GLN A 32 -5.36 -5.59 -1.89
CA GLN A 32 -6.45 -5.18 -2.78
C GLN A 32 -7.30 -4.07 -2.17
N ARG A 33 -7.62 -4.15 -0.87
CA ARG A 33 -8.32 -3.09 -0.12
C ARG A 33 -7.56 -1.76 -0.15
N LEU A 34 -6.24 -1.80 0.04
CA LEU A 34 -5.36 -0.64 -0.10
C LEU A 34 -5.45 -0.01 -1.50
N MET A 35 -5.54 -0.82 -2.55
CA MET A 35 -5.65 -0.33 -3.93
C MET A 35 -7.05 0.21 -4.26
N SER A 36 -8.10 -0.25 -3.56
CA SER A 36 -9.49 0.14 -3.77
C SER A 36 -9.98 1.23 -2.81
N ASP A 37 -9.11 1.81 -1.97
CA ASP A 37 -9.47 2.79 -0.94
C ASP A 37 -10.46 2.27 0.13
N ALA A 38 -10.65 0.96 0.24
CA ALA A 38 -11.65 0.39 1.14
C ALA A 38 -11.07 0.12 2.54
N ASN A 39 -11.58 0.80 3.58
CA ASN A 39 -11.27 0.57 5.00
C ASN A 39 -9.77 0.41 5.27
N VAL A 40 -8.98 1.38 4.82
CA VAL A 40 -7.52 1.36 4.92
C VAL A 40 -7.09 1.91 6.28
N SER A 41 -6.42 1.09 7.09
CA SER A 41 -5.83 1.55 8.35
C SER A 41 -4.50 2.28 8.12
N ILE A 42 -4.15 3.18 9.05
CA ILE A 42 -2.85 3.86 9.07
C ILE A 42 -1.70 2.84 9.15
N ASP A 43 -1.89 1.76 9.93
CA ASP A 43 -0.92 0.66 10.02
C ASP A 43 -0.71 -0.04 8.67
N ALA A 44 -1.78 -0.30 7.90
CA ALA A 44 -1.68 -0.88 6.57
C ALA A 44 -0.90 0.05 5.61
N LEU A 45 -1.08 1.37 5.73
CA LEU A 45 -0.32 2.36 4.96
C LEU A 45 1.14 2.43 5.39
N ALA A 46 1.43 2.34 6.68
CA ALA A 46 2.79 2.29 7.21
C ALA A 46 3.54 1.05 6.69
N ARG A 47 2.92 -0.13 6.75
CA ARG A 47 3.47 -1.37 6.19
C ARG A 47 3.68 -1.28 4.69
N PHE A 48 2.75 -0.67 3.96
CA PHE A 48 2.88 -0.44 2.52
C PHE A 48 4.07 0.48 2.20
N ALA A 49 4.20 1.59 2.94
CA ALA A 49 5.30 2.53 2.78
C ALA A 49 6.65 1.83 3.04
N ALA A 50 6.76 1.07 4.13
CA ALA A 50 7.94 0.26 4.44
C ALA A 50 8.26 -0.76 3.33
N ALA A 51 7.26 -1.51 2.85
CA ALA A 51 7.43 -2.52 1.81
C ALA A 51 7.85 -1.96 0.44
N THR A 52 7.57 -0.68 0.18
CA THR A 52 7.88 0.02 -1.07
C THR A 52 9.08 0.96 -0.97
N GLY A 53 9.68 1.09 0.22
CA GLY A 53 10.77 2.02 0.49
C GLY A 53 10.34 3.50 0.39
N LYS A 54 9.08 3.78 0.74
CA LYS A 54 8.51 5.13 0.80
C LYS A 54 8.34 5.57 2.26
N LYS A 55 8.26 6.87 2.49
CA LYS A 55 7.91 7.44 3.80
C LYS A 55 6.44 7.83 3.78
N LEU A 56 5.71 7.48 4.84
CA LEU A 56 4.34 7.94 5.05
C LEU A 56 4.40 9.40 5.52
N SER A 57 3.71 10.29 4.81
CA SER A 57 3.52 11.69 5.22
C SER A 57 2.02 11.93 5.36
N ILE A 58 1.57 12.25 6.57
CA ILE A 58 0.18 12.55 6.87
C ILE A 58 0.09 14.06 7.10
N GLN A 59 -0.63 14.76 6.23
CA GLN A 59 -0.96 16.17 6.42
C GLN A 59 -2.40 16.25 6.91
N ILE A 60 -2.58 16.75 8.13
CA ILE A 60 -3.89 17.09 8.68
C ILE A 60 -4.12 18.56 8.30
N LYS A 61 -5.20 18.84 7.57
CA LYS A 61 -5.65 20.20 7.25
C LYS A 61 -6.82 20.57 8.13
#